data_AF-A0A401YGI1-F1
#
_entry.id   AF-A0A401YGI1-F1
#
_cell.length_a   1.000
_cell.length_b   1.000
_cell.length_c   1.000
_cell.angle_alpha   90.00
_cell.angle_beta   90.00
_cell.angle_gamma   90.00
#
_symmetry.space_group_name_H-M   'P 1'
#
loop_
_entity.id
_entity.type
_entity.pdbx_description
1 polymer ?
#
loop_
_entity_poly.entity_id
_entity_poly.type
_entity_poly.pdbx_seq_one_letter_code
_entity_poly.pdbx_strand_id
1 'polypeptide(L)'
;MDHQDMGRQDFAAGAEPAVLARYIADLPVPDLMPGSMDSVREDEFEGHRIVVRTRYEITVDDRAVTAHLMVSNNGEVHCHALPAYQFLSAVDTVKALIQYFPDEFPPDAGGHGGPAGPGGDDGGAHEGHGHEHHHEHGHGPDHRGGG
;
A
#
# COMPACT_ATOMS: atom_id res chain seq x y z
N MET A 1 -21.92 57.84 -10.77
CA MET A 1 -20.45 57.91 -10.63
C MET A 1 -20.10 57.48 -9.21
N ASP A 2 -20.54 56.30 -8.78
CA ASP A 2 -20.06 54.94 -9.10
C ASP A 2 -18.96 54.53 -8.11
N HIS A 3 -19.39 53.74 -7.13
CA HIS A 3 -18.67 53.30 -5.94
C HIS A 3 -18.22 51.85 -6.14
N GLN A 4 -17.36 51.58 -7.12
CA GLN A 4 -16.86 50.22 -7.40
C GLN A 4 -15.48 50.26 -8.08
N ASP A 5 -14.37 50.29 -7.33
CA ASP A 5 -13.05 49.79 -7.80
C ASP A 5 -11.97 49.70 -6.69
N MET A 6 -12.23 49.05 -5.54
CA MET A 6 -11.20 48.76 -4.52
C MET A 6 -11.30 47.31 -4.05
N GLY A 7 -11.24 46.36 -4.97
CA GLY A 7 -11.28 44.93 -4.61
C GLY A 7 -10.71 43.95 -5.64
N ARG A 8 -10.22 44.44 -6.78
CA ARG A 8 -9.67 43.59 -7.86
C ARG A 8 -8.15 43.69 -8.00
N GLN A 9 -7.53 44.70 -7.38
CA GLN A 9 -6.10 45.00 -7.55
C GLN A 9 -5.22 44.30 -6.49
N ASP A 10 -5.79 43.91 -5.35
CA ASP A 10 -5.01 43.30 -4.25
C ASP A 10 -4.70 41.81 -4.46
N PHE A 11 -5.51 41.10 -5.24
CA PHE A 11 -5.27 39.69 -5.57
C PHE A 11 -4.20 39.49 -6.66
N ALA A 12 -4.10 40.44 -7.61
CA ALA A 12 -3.15 40.35 -8.70
C ALA A 12 -1.70 40.52 -8.20
N ALA A 13 -1.47 41.41 -7.24
CA ALA A 13 -0.17 41.64 -6.63
C ALA A 13 0.37 40.40 -5.88
N GLY A 14 -0.51 39.61 -5.26
CA GLY A 14 -0.15 38.35 -4.62
C GLY A 14 0.17 37.22 -5.61
N ALA A 15 -0.31 37.32 -6.86
CA ALA A 15 -0.07 36.35 -7.92
C ALA A 15 1.19 36.67 -8.76
N GLU A 16 1.85 37.80 -8.52
CA GLU A 16 3.10 38.15 -9.18
C GLU A 16 4.17 37.07 -8.94
N PRO A 17 4.86 36.58 -9.99
CA PRO A 17 5.77 35.44 -9.87
C PRO A 17 6.84 35.60 -8.79
N ALA A 18 7.35 36.82 -8.61
CA ALA A 18 8.36 37.13 -7.60
C ALA A 18 7.81 37.13 -6.17
N VAL A 19 6.55 37.53 -5.98
CA VAL A 19 5.87 37.52 -4.68
C VAL A 19 5.54 36.08 -4.29
N LEU A 20 5.02 35.30 -5.24
CA LEU A 20 4.71 33.89 -5.04
C LEU A 20 5.98 33.06 -4.78
N ALA A 21 7.07 33.29 -5.52
CA ALA A 21 8.33 32.59 -5.31
C ALA A 21 8.92 32.81 -3.91
N ARG A 22 8.85 34.05 -3.41
CA ARG A 22 9.27 34.39 -2.04
C ARG A 22 8.38 33.73 -1.00
N TYR A 23 7.07 33.77 -1.20
CA TYR A 23 6.11 33.13 -0.31
C TYR A 23 6.39 31.62 -0.21
N ILE A 24 6.59 30.93 -1.34
CA ILE A 24 6.91 29.50 -1.37
C ILE A 24 8.26 29.21 -0.69
N ALA A 25 9.27 30.07 -0.88
CA ALA A 25 10.57 29.91 -0.24
C ALA A 25 10.53 30.08 1.29
N ASP A 26 9.60 30.90 1.79
CA ASP A 26 9.39 31.13 3.22
C ASP A 26 8.41 30.15 3.87
N LEU A 27 7.71 29.33 3.08
CA LEU A 27 6.86 28.27 3.63
C LEU A 27 7.76 27.23 4.31
N PRO A 28 7.40 26.78 5.53
CA PRO A 28 8.05 25.63 6.11
C PRO A 28 7.88 24.46 5.13
N VAL A 29 8.99 23.85 4.73
CA VAL A 29 8.95 22.63 3.93
C VAL A 29 8.22 21.60 4.80
N PRO A 30 7.03 21.14 4.39
CA PRO A 30 6.33 20.13 5.16
C PRO A 30 7.25 18.93 5.21
N ASP A 31 7.45 18.41 6.42
CA ASP A 31 8.16 17.16 6.61
C ASP A 31 7.31 16.10 5.90
N LEU A 32 7.73 15.70 4.70
CA LEU A 32 7.15 14.59 3.95
C LEU A 32 7.61 13.32 4.66
N MET A 33 7.09 13.14 5.87
CA MET A 33 7.36 11.97 6.69
C MET A 33 6.96 10.75 5.86
N PRO A 34 7.82 9.72 5.73
CA PRO A 34 7.37 8.39 5.36
C PRO A 34 6.54 7.87 6.54
N GLY A 35 5.33 8.40 6.66
CA GLY A 35 4.37 8.00 7.68
C GLY A 35 3.97 6.57 7.42
N SER A 36 3.78 5.80 8.49
CA SER A 36 3.17 4.48 8.36
C SER A 36 1.89 4.56 7.53
N MET A 37 1.53 3.47 6.84
CA MET A 37 0.26 3.34 6.09
C MET A 37 -0.98 3.31 7.02
N ASP A 38 -0.90 3.95 8.17
CA ASP A 38 -1.97 4.05 9.13
C ASP A 38 -2.74 5.36 8.87
N SER A 39 -4.03 5.23 8.59
CA SER A 39 -4.96 6.34 8.62
C SER A 39 -5.57 6.44 10.00
N VAL A 40 -5.45 7.61 10.64
CA VAL A 40 -6.04 7.90 11.95
C VAL A 40 -7.16 8.92 11.77
N ARG A 41 -8.33 8.60 12.33
CA ARG A 41 -9.52 9.45 12.36
C ARG A 41 -9.94 9.66 13.80
N GLU A 42 -10.28 10.88 14.15
CA GLU A 42 -10.72 11.24 15.49
C GLU A 42 -12.05 11.97 15.43
N ASP A 43 -12.90 11.72 16.41
CA ASP A 43 -14.18 12.41 16.59
C ASP A 43 -14.55 12.44 18.09
N GLU A 44 -15.51 13.27 18.47
CA GLU A 44 -16.06 13.30 19.83
C GLU A 44 -17.59 13.22 19.79
N PHE A 45 -18.17 12.31 20.56
CA PHE A 45 -19.62 12.15 20.65
C PHE A 45 -20.06 11.96 22.10
N GLU A 46 -20.96 12.81 22.58
CA GLU A 46 -21.50 12.79 23.96
C GLU A 46 -20.42 12.74 25.05
N GLY A 47 -19.29 13.44 24.83
CA GLY A 47 -18.16 13.48 25.77
C GLY A 47 -17.19 12.30 25.67
N HIS A 48 -17.37 11.41 24.69
CA HIS A 48 -16.45 10.32 24.41
C HIS A 48 -15.55 10.64 23.22
N ARG A 49 -14.23 10.51 23.38
CA ARG A 49 -13.26 10.59 22.28
C ARG A 49 -13.24 9.27 21.51
N ILE A 50 -13.59 9.34 20.23
CA ILE A 50 -13.55 8.24 19.28
C ILE A 50 -12.24 8.37 18.49
N VAL A 51 -11.44 7.30 18.44
CA VAL A 51 -10.23 7.24 17.63
C VAL A 51 -10.26 5.96 16.81
N VAL A 52 -10.25 6.09 15.48
CA VAL A 52 -10.23 4.98 14.55
C VAL A 52 -8.88 4.97 13.84
N ARG A 53 -8.12 3.89 14.02
CA ARG A 53 -6.85 3.65 13.32
C ARG A 53 -7.04 2.54 12.31
N THR A 54 -6.75 2.81 11.05
CA THR A 54 -6.92 1.87 9.95
C THR A 54 -5.59 1.65 9.27
N ARG A 55 -5.15 0.38 9.19
CA ARG A 55 -3.99 -0.02 8.41
C ARG A 55 -4.47 -0.91 7.28
N TYR A 56 -4.09 -0.58 6.06
CA TYR A 56 -4.33 -1.45 4.91
C TYR A 56 -3.06 -2.21 4.56
N GLU A 57 -3.22 -3.50 4.32
CA GLU A 57 -2.25 -4.32 3.61
C GLU A 57 -2.89 -4.65 2.26
N ILE A 58 -2.27 -4.17 1.18
CA ILE A 58 -2.85 -4.25 -0.16
C ILE A 58 -1.81 -4.93 -1.04
N THR A 59 -2.23 -5.99 -1.71
CA THR A 59 -1.46 -6.65 -2.75
C THR A 59 -2.23 -6.61 -4.07
N VAL A 60 -1.50 -6.47 -5.17
CA VAL A 60 -1.99 -6.69 -6.54
C VAL A 60 -1.03 -7.67 -7.18
N ASP A 61 -1.54 -8.83 -7.60
CA ASP A 61 -0.73 -9.94 -8.11
C ASP A 61 0.43 -10.28 -7.14
N ASP A 62 0.09 -10.49 -5.86
CA ASP A 62 1.02 -10.78 -4.76
C ASP A 62 2.12 -9.72 -4.48
N ARG A 63 2.09 -8.58 -5.18
CA ARG A 63 3.01 -7.46 -4.96
C ARG A 63 2.36 -6.40 -4.08
N ALA A 64 3.08 -5.99 -3.05
CA ALA A 64 2.61 -4.97 -2.13
C ALA A 64 2.41 -3.63 -2.86
N VAL A 65 1.23 -3.05 -2.68
CA VAL A 65 0.92 -1.70 -3.15
C VAL A 65 1.40 -0.72 -2.09
N THR A 66 2.28 0.21 -2.48
CA THR A 66 2.90 1.18 -1.58
C THR A 66 2.10 2.48 -1.47
N ALA A 67 0.92 2.57 -2.08
CA ALA A 67 0.11 3.77 -2.08
C ALA A 67 -0.44 4.11 -0.68
N HIS A 68 -0.29 5.37 -0.27
CA HIS A 68 -0.81 5.87 1.00
C HIS A 68 -2.30 6.16 0.86
N LEU A 69 -3.13 5.40 1.59
CA LEU A 69 -4.57 5.62 1.68
C LEU A 69 -4.91 6.34 2.98
N MET A 70 -5.67 7.42 2.87
CA MET A 70 -6.29 8.11 3.99
C MET A 70 -7.79 7.91 3.93
N VAL A 71 -8.42 7.65 5.08
CA VAL A 71 -9.86 7.56 5.20
C VAL A 71 -10.35 8.77 6.00
N SER A 72 -11.43 9.41 5.56
CA SER A 72 -12.09 10.51 6.25
C SER A 72 -13.20 10.00 7.20
N ASN A 73 -13.73 10.88 8.07
CA ASN A 73 -14.77 10.52 9.04
C ASN A 73 -16.09 10.08 8.37
N ASN A 74 -16.37 10.53 7.14
CA ASN A 74 -17.53 10.08 6.37
C ASN A 74 -17.30 8.72 5.64
N GLY A 75 -16.10 8.14 5.77
CA GLY A 75 -15.75 6.85 5.20
C GLY A 75 -15.14 6.90 3.79
N GLU A 76 -14.98 8.09 3.20
CA GLU A 76 -14.33 8.23 1.90
C GLU A 76 -12.82 7.99 1.99
N VAL A 77 -12.26 7.41 0.94
CA VAL A 77 -10.85 7.06 0.78
C VAL A 77 -10.21 8.03 -0.18
N HIS A 78 -9.10 8.61 0.26
CA HIS A 78 -8.26 9.52 -0.48
C HIS A 78 -6.89 8.89 -0.70
N CYS A 79 -6.29 9.16 -1.86
CA CYS A 79 -4.93 8.75 -2.16
C CYS A 79 -4.14 9.95 -2.68
N HIS A 80 -2.92 10.13 -2.20
CA HIS A 80 -2.05 11.23 -2.64
C HIS A 80 -1.76 11.19 -4.15
N ALA A 81 -1.67 9.99 -4.74
CA ALA A 81 -1.46 9.82 -6.18
C ALA A 81 -2.68 10.27 -7.02
N LEU A 82 -3.87 10.33 -6.41
CA LEU A 82 -5.12 10.72 -7.06
C LEU A 82 -5.81 11.83 -6.24
N PRO A 83 -5.22 13.02 -6.12
CA PRO A 83 -5.66 14.05 -5.16
C PRO A 83 -7.02 14.66 -5.51
N ALA A 84 -7.42 14.60 -6.78
CA ALA A 84 -8.71 15.10 -7.26
C ALA A 84 -9.85 14.06 -7.13
N TYR A 85 -9.58 12.87 -6.60
CA TYR A 85 -10.54 11.78 -6.51
C TYR A 85 -10.77 11.37 -5.06
N GLN A 86 -12.01 10.97 -4.78
CA GLN A 86 -12.45 10.36 -3.53
C GLN A 86 -13.25 9.11 -3.85
N PHE A 87 -13.02 8.04 -3.10
CA PHE A 87 -13.63 6.74 -3.37
C PHE A 87 -14.35 6.24 -2.12
N LEU A 88 -15.41 5.44 -2.29
CA LEU A 88 -16.09 4.80 -1.15
C LEU A 88 -15.38 3.52 -0.68
N SER A 89 -14.36 3.07 -1.40
CA SER A 89 -13.70 1.80 -1.17
C SER A 89 -12.22 1.87 -1.54
N ALA A 90 -11.37 1.29 -0.68
CA ALA A 90 -9.95 1.11 -0.96
C ALA A 90 -9.72 0.28 -2.25
N VAL A 91 -10.60 -0.70 -2.52
CA VAL A 91 -10.51 -1.52 -3.75
C VAL A 91 -10.75 -0.67 -5.00
N ASP A 92 -11.71 0.27 -4.95
CA ASP A 92 -11.98 1.15 -6.08
C ASP A 92 -10.87 2.18 -6.27
N THR A 93 -10.24 2.63 -5.18
CA THR A 93 -9.00 3.40 -5.26
C THR A 93 -7.89 2.62 -5.95
N VAL A 94 -7.68 1.35 -5.62
CA VAL A 94 -6.66 0.49 -6.25
C VAL A 94 -6.96 0.27 -7.74
N LYS A 95 -8.22 0.05 -8.12
CA LYS A 95 -8.60 -0.03 -9.54
C LYS A 95 -8.25 1.25 -10.29
N ALA A 96 -8.52 2.41 -9.69
CA ALA A 96 -8.15 3.69 -10.27
C ALA A 96 -6.62 3.84 -10.39
N LEU A 97 -5.85 3.41 -9.39
CA LEU A 97 -4.39 3.42 -9.45
C LEU A 97 -3.88 2.56 -10.61
N ILE A 98 -4.40 1.34 -10.78
CA ILE A 98 -4.05 0.47 -11.92
C ILE A 98 -4.41 1.13 -13.25
N GLN A 99 -5.57 1.80 -13.32
CA GLN A 99 -6.04 2.46 -14.53
C GLN A 99 -5.16 3.66 -14.93
N TYR A 100 -4.78 4.50 -13.96
CA TYR A 100 -4.06 5.76 -14.22
C TYR A 100 -2.54 5.59 -14.22
N PHE A 101 -2.00 4.56 -13.54
CA PHE A 101 -0.58 4.28 -13.43
C PHE A 101 -0.26 2.82 -13.80
N PRO A 102 -0.64 2.34 -14.99
CA PRO A 102 -0.50 0.93 -15.35
C PRO A 102 0.95 0.42 -15.31
N ASP A 103 1.93 1.30 -15.56
CA ASP A 103 3.35 0.96 -15.54
C ASP A 103 3.87 0.63 -14.12
N GLU A 104 3.18 1.06 -13.06
CA GLU A 104 3.45 0.67 -11.67
C GLU A 104 2.89 -0.72 -11.34
N PHE A 105 2.03 -1.25 -12.21
CA PHE A 105 1.40 -2.57 -12.09
C PHE A 105 1.71 -3.43 -13.32
N PRO A 106 2.99 -3.68 -13.66
CA PRO A 106 3.33 -4.49 -14.82
C PRO A 106 2.75 -5.89 -14.67
N PRO A 107 2.25 -6.51 -15.75
CA PRO A 107 1.72 -7.86 -15.70
C PRO A 107 2.80 -8.83 -15.24
N ASP A 108 2.40 -9.80 -14.43
CA ASP A 108 3.32 -10.75 -13.84
C ASP A 108 4.01 -11.55 -14.96
N ALA A 109 5.32 -11.32 -15.13
CA ALA A 109 6.13 -12.01 -16.13
C ALA A 109 6.54 -13.40 -15.60
N GLY A 110 5.58 -14.20 -15.15
CA GLY A 110 5.75 -15.61 -14.79
C GLY A 110 7.05 -15.95 -14.07
N GLY A 111 7.32 -15.33 -12.92
CA GLY A 111 8.57 -15.53 -12.17
C GLY A 111 8.30 -15.80 -10.69
N HIS A 112 8.24 -17.07 -10.31
CA HIS A 112 8.31 -17.51 -8.92
C HIS A 112 9.56 -16.94 -8.23
N GLY A 113 9.37 -15.88 -7.44
CA GLY A 113 10.38 -15.27 -6.59
C GLY A 113 10.01 -15.38 -5.12
N GLY A 114 9.59 -16.57 -4.67
CA GLY A 114 9.51 -16.85 -3.23
C GLY A 114 10.90 -16.73 -2.58
N PRO A 115 11.00 -16.36 -1.30
CA PRO A 115 12.29 -16.13 -0.66
C PRO A 115 13.14 -17.40 -0.70
N ALA A 116 14.35 -17.27 -1.26
CA ALA A 116 15.40 -18.27 -1.12
C ALA A 116 15.73 -18.41 0.37
N GLY A 117 15.28 -19.51 0.97
CA GLY A 117 15.73 -19.92 2.29
C GLY A 117 17.23 -20.20 2.27
N PRO A 118 17.96 -19.99 3.38
CA PRO A 118 19.38 -20.26 3.44
C PRO A 118 19.64 -21.73 3.78
N GLY A 119 20.55 -22.37 3.04
CA GLY A 119 21.29 -23.55 3.53
C GLY A 119 20.94 -24.88 2.87
N GLY A 120 21.98 -25.55 2.34
CA GLY A 120 21.93 -26.91 1.83
C GLY A 120 23.18 -27.27 1.03
N ASP A 121 24.35 -27.15 1.64
CA ASP A 121 25.60 -27.71 1.11
C ASP A 121 25.60 -29.22 1.39
N ASP A 122 25.14 -30.04 0.45
CA ASP A 122 25.27 -31.49 0.57
C ASP A 122 25.72 -32.10 -0.77
N GLY A 123 26.91 -32.67 -0.74
CA GLY A 123 27.55 -33.34 -1.86
C GLY A 123 26.85 -34.65 -2.26
N GLY A 124 27.02 -35.03 -3.51
CA GLY A 124 26.53 -36.30 -4.02
C GLY A 124 27.04 -36.59 -5.42
N ALA A 125 28.27 -37.08 -5.53
CA ALA A 125 28.78 -37.66 -6.75
C ALA A 125 28.01 -38.96 -7.06
N HIS A 126 27.51 -39.06 -8.29
CA HIS A 126 26.91 -40.25 -8.87
C HIS A 126 27.95 -41.35 -9.07
N GLU A 127 27.79 -42.52 -8.46
CA GLU A 127 28.24 -43.81 -9.03
C GLU A 127 27.71 -45.01 -8.24
N GLY A 128 27.23 -46.04 -8.95
CA GLY A 128 26.99 -47.37 -8.36
C GLY A 128 25.65 -48.01 -8.75
N HIS A 129 25.62 -48.70 -9.89
CA HIS A 129 24.58 -49.67 -10.23
C HIS A 129 24.72 -50.94 -9.38
N GLY A 130 23.61 -51.44 -8.83
CA GLY A 130 23.52 -52.74 -8.19
C GLY A 130 22.07 -53.20 -8.13
N HIS A 131 21.64 -53.96 -9.15
CA HIS A 131 20.43 -54.79 -9.08
C HIS A 131 20.69 -55.96 -8.12
N GLU A 132 19.75 -56.27 -7.22
CA GLU A 132 19.09 -57.58 -7.13
C GLU A 132 18.07 -57.64 -5.97
N HIS A 133 16.81 -57.90 -6.36
CA HIS A 133 15.82 -58.82 -5.78
C HIS A 133 15.82 -59.14 -4.27
N HIS A 134 14.71 -58.81 -3.59
CA HIS A 134 13.79 -59.82 -2.99
C HIS A 134 12.55 -59.18 -2.32
N HIS A 135 11.36 -59.73 -2.63
CA HIS A 135 10.28 -60.21 -1.74
C HIS A 135 10.20 -59.61 -0.30
N GLU A 136 9.06 -59.34 0.34
CA GLU A 136 7.63 -59.59 0.13
C GLU A 136 6.88 -59.11 1.41
N HIS A 137 5.65 -58.59 1.25
CA HIS A 137 4.46 -58.60 2.16
C HIS A 137 4.45 -57.96 3.57
N GLY A 138 3.34 -57.24 3.83
CA GLY A 138 2.71 -57.09 5.15
C GLY A 138 2.15 -55.68 5.43
N HIS A 139 0.94 -55.32 4.97
CA HIS A 139 -0.29 -55.18 5.81
C HIS A 139 -0.04 -54.60 7.21
N GLY A 140 -0.39 -53.34 7.51
CA GLY A 140 -1.73 -52.90 7.90
C GLY A 140 -1.65 -52.01 9.16
N PRO A 141 -2.70 -51.24 9.52
CA PRO A 141 -2.52 -50.00 10.27
C PRO A 141 -3.08 -50.02 11.72
N ASP A 142 -2.90 -48.89 12.41
CA ASP A 142 -3.56 -48.39 13.62
C ASP A 142 -3.34 -49.10 14.96
N HIS A 143 -2.73 -48.39 15.93
CA HIS A 143 -3.01 -48.61 17.34
C HIS A 143 -3.48 -47.33 18.03
N ARG A 144 -4.65 -47.48 18.66
CA ARG A 144 -5.48 -46.55 19.42
C ARG A 144 -5.21 -46.72 20.92
N GLY A 145 -5.42 -45.67 21.72
CA GLY A 145 -5.61 -45.73 23.18
C GLY A 145 -4.50 -45.01 23.97
N GLY A 146 -4.74 -44.16 24.95
CA GLY A 146 -5.92 -43.96 25.81
C GLY A 146 -5.44 -44.02 27.27
N GLY A 147 -5.74 -42.98 28.07
CA GLY A 147 -5.41 -42.89 29.49
C GLY A 147 -5.17 -41.47 29.96
#